data_AF-A0AAD4WBI3-F1
#
_entry.id   AF-A0AAD4WBI3-F1
#
_cell.length_a   1.000
_cell.length_b   1.000
_cell.length_c   1.000
_cell.angle_alpha   90.00
_cell.angle_beta   90.00
_cell.angle_gamma   90.00
#
_symmetry.space_group_name_H-M   'P 1'
#
loop_
_entity.id
_entity.type
_entity.pdbx_description
1 polymer ?
#
loop_
_entity_poly.entity_id
_entity_poly.type
_entity_poly.pdbx_seq_one_letter_code
_entity_poly.pdbx_strand_id
1 'polypeptide(L)' 'MEVCNEVEPYNLCNSYALKKGFSIRKGNIRRGVKNNIRERDYLCSKQGFYDDLCEVKTVHQLDTRTDQS' A
#
# COMPACT_ATOMS: atom_id res chain seq x y z
N MET A 1 6.80 12.64 -17.78
CA MET A 1 7.83 12.86 -16.76
C MET A 1 8.84 11.75 -16.93
N GLU A 2 10.00 12.06 -17.50
CA GLU A 2 11.15 11.14 -17.51
C GLU A 2 12.00 11.43 -16.27
N VAL A 3 12.61 10.40 -15.68
CA VAL A 3 13.46 10.51 -14.48
C VAL A 3 14.81 9.88 -14.77
N CYS A 4 15.88 10.50 -14.27
CA CYS A 4 17.25 10.21 -14.69
C CYS A 4 17.99 9.21 -13.77
N ASN A 5 17.44 8.90 -12.60
CA ASN A 5 17.99 7.93 -11.66
C ASN A 5 16.91 7.23 -10.84
N GLU A 6 17.29 6.23 -10.04
CA GLU A 6 16.34 5.43 -9.24
C GLU A 6 15.80 6.14 -7.97
N VAL A 7 16.44 7.24 -7.56
CA VAL A 7 16.11 7.99 -6.33
C VAL A 7 15.08 9.08 -6.60
N GLU A 8 15.21 9.77 -7.73
CA GLU A 8 14.36 10.84 -8.20
C GLU A 8 12.86 10.47 -8.26
N PRO A 9 12.43 9.31 -8.82
CA PRO A 9 11.03 8.94 -8.84
C PRO A 9 10.45 8.76 -7.44
N TYR A 10 11.22 8.24 -6.47
CA TYR A 10 10.76 8.16 -5.09
C TYR A 10 10.54 9.54 -4.48
N ASN A 11 11.50 10.46 -4.67
CA ASN A 11 11.39 11.81 -4.12
C ASN A 11 10.21 12.59 -4.71
N LEU A 12 9.96 12.44 -6.01
CA LEU A 12 8.83 13.06 -6.70
C LEU A 12 7.49 12.56 -6.15
N CYS A 13 7.31 11.23 -6.11
CA CYS A 13 6.09 10.63 -5.58
C CYS A 13 5.89 10.96 -4.09
N ASN A 14 6.97 10.94 -3.30
CA ASN A 14 6.90 11.22 -1.88
C ASN A 14 6.52 12.68 -1.61
N SER A 15 7.11 13.63 -2.36
CA SER A 15 6.76 15.05 -2.24
C SER A 15 5.29 15.31 -2.59
N TYR A 16 4.78 14.66 -3.63
CA TYR A 16 3.37 14.71 -3.99
C TYR A 16 2.47 14.12 -2.90
N ALA A 17 2.81 12.94 -2.39
CA ALA A 17 2.06 12.26 -1.32
C ALA A 17 1.98 13.12 -0.06
N LEU A 18 3.11 13.68 0.39
CA LEU A 18 3.18 14.57 1.55
C LEU A 18 2.30 15.81 1.36
N LYS A 19 2.33 16.44 0.17
CA LYS A 19 1.45 17.56 -0.17
C LYS A 19 -0.04 17.19 -0.13
N LYS A 20 -0.36 15.92 -0.40
CA LYS A 20 -1.72 15.38 -0.34
C LYS A 20 -2.12 14.82 1.03
N GLY A 21 -1.22 14.82 2.01
CA GLY A 21 -1.50 14.38 3.38
C GLY A 21 -1.42 12.87 3.59
N PHE A 22 -0.71 12.14 2.74
CA PHE A 22 -0.43 10.72 2.95
C PHE A 22 1.06 10.41 2.74
N SER A 23 1.50 9.24 3.19
CA SER A 23 2.87 8.76 2.97
C SER A 23 2.86 7.53 2.08
N ILE A 24 4.02 7.27 1.45
CA ILE A 24 4.21 6.11 0.57
C ILE A 24 5.33 5.21 1.07
N ARG A 25 5.29 3.93 0.67
CA ARG A 25 6.32 2.93 0.91
C ARG A 25 6.81 2.34 -0.42
N LYS A 26 8.07 1.87 -0.42
CA LYS A 26 8.64 1.14 -1.57
C LYS A 26 8.03 -0.26 -1.60
N GLY A 27 7.39 -0.60 -2.70
CA GLY A 27 6.83 -1.92 -2.95
C GLY A 27 7.76 -2.78 -3.79
N ASN A 28 7.13 -3.56 -4.67
CA ASN A 28 7.79 -4.54 -5.50
C ASN A 28 8.76 -3.90 -6.50
N ILE A 29 9.76 -4.67 -6.89
CA ILE A 29 10.67 -4.34 -8.00
C ILE A 29 10.40 -5.36 -9.09
N ARG A 30 10.12 -4.89 -10.31
CA ARG A 30 10.13 -5.76 -11.49
C ARG A 30 11.43 -5.56 -12.23
N ARG A 31 12.15 -6.66 -12.41
CA ARG A 31 13.46 -6.67 -13.07
C ARG A 31 13.34 -7.23 -14.48
N GLY A 32 14.18 -6.73 -15.38
CA GLY A 32 14.31 -7.24 -16.73
C GLY A 32 15.17 -8.50 -16.81
N VAL A 33 15.35 -9.00 -18.03
CA VAL A 33 16.14 -10.21 -18.34
C VAL A 33 17.59 -10.10 -17.84
N LYS A 34 18.16 -8.90 -17.84
CA LYS A 34 19.52 -8.62 -17.36
C LYS A 34 19.58 -8.24 -15.88
N ASN A 35 18.54 -8.57 -15.10
CA ASN A 35 18.39 -8.22 -13.68
C ASN A 35 18.38 -6.70 -13.38
N ASN A 36 18.26 -5.86 -14.42
CA ASN A 36 18.11 -4.42 -14.30
C ASN A 36 16.70 -4.07 -13.80
N ILE A 37 16.57 -3.04 -12.96
CA ILE A 37 15.26 -2.56 -12.50
C ILE A 37 14.53 -1.94 -13.70
N ARG A 38 13.36 -2.48 -14.04
CA ARG A 38 12.48 -1.93 -15.09
C ARG A 38 11.34 -1.12 -14.50
N GLU A 39 10.83 -1.55 -13.35
CA GLU A 39 9.68 -0.94 -12.70
C GLU A 39 9.82 -1.07 -11.18
N ARG A 40 9.30 -0.07 -10.47
CA ARG A 40 9.26 -0.04 -9.01
C ARG A 40 7.91 0.53 -8.57
N ASP A 41 7.21 -0.26 -7.77
CA ASP A 41 5.92 0.14 -7.21
C ASP A 41 6.14 1.07 -6.01
N TYR A 42 5.34 2.13 -5.92
CA TYR A 42 5.22 2.96 -4.73
C TYR A 42 3.76 2.92 -4.26
N LEU A 43 3.56 2.44 -3.04
CA LEU A 43 2.23 2.17 -2.49
C LEU A 43 1.95 3.12 -1.34
N CYS A 44 0.68 3.41 -1.05
CA CYS A 44 0.32 4.13 0.18
C CYS A 44 0.82 3.35 1.40
N SER A 45 1.36 4.04 2.41
CA SER A 45 1.85 3.41 3.64
C SER A 45 0.78 2.61 4.36
N LYS A 46 -0.48 3.06 4.31
CA LYS A 46 -1.65 2.37 4.88
C LYS A 46 -2.34 1.40 3.92
N GLN A 47 -1.82 1.16 2.71
CA GLN A 47 -2.43 0.20 1.79
C GLN A 47 -2.46 -1.20 2.43
N GLY A 48 -3.66 -1.77 2.57
CA GLY A 48 -3.89 -3.07 3.19
C GLY A 48 -3.98 -3.06 4.72
N PHE A 49 -3.87 -1.89 5.35
CA PHE A 49 -4.18 -1.72 6.77
C PHE A 49 -5.63 -1.23 6.88
N TYR A 50 -6.43 -1.96 7.63
CA TYR A 50 -7.68 -1.44 8.15
C TYR A 50 -7.30 -0.61 9.39
N ASP A 51 -7.59 0.69 9.40
CA ASP A 51 -7.47 1.45 10.64
C ASP A 51 -8.46 0.82 11.63
N ASP A 52 -7.96 0.28 12.75
CA ASP A 52 -8.77 -0.20 13.86
C ASP A 52 -9.66 0.89 14.46
N LEU A 53 -9.57 2.15 13.99
CA LEU A 53 -10.56 3.20 14.25
C LEU A 53 -11.97 2.87 13.71
N CYS A 54 -12.12 1.81 12.92
CA CYS A 54 -13.38 1.08 12.79
C CYS A 54 -13.48 -0.05 13.83
N GLU A 55 -13.43 0.28 15.13
CA GLU A 55 -13.86 -0.60 16.25
C GLU A 55 -15.37 -0.96 16.19
N VAL A 56 -16.03 -0.73 15.05
CA VAL A 56 -17.42 -1.09 14.80
C VAL A 56 -17.48 -1.91 13.52
N LYS A 57 -17.15 -3.21 13.61
CA LYS A 57 -17.77 -4.34 12.86
C LYS A 57 -16.87 -5.59 12.86
N THR A 58 -16.56 -6.12 14.04
CA THR A 58 -16.20 -7.54 14.20
C THR A 58 -17.14 -8.28 15.16
N VAL A 59 -18.36 -7.76 15.36
CA VAL A 59 -19.39 -8.41 16.20
C VAL A 59 -20.33 -9.33 15.40
N HIS A 60 -20.41 -9.20 14.07
CA HIS A 60 -21.42 -9.95 13.28
C HIS A 60 -21.00 -11.34 12.81
N GLN A 61 -19.89 -11.90 13.29
CA GLN A 61 -19.44 -13.24 12.89
C GLN A 61 -19.68 -14.33 13.93
N LEU A 62 -20.42 -14.07 15.01
CA LEU A 62 -20.64 -15.04 16.09
C LEU A 62 -22.11 -15.28 16.51
N ASP A 63 -23.13 -14.96 15.72
CA ASP A 63 -24.54 -15.13 16.13
C ASP A 63 -25.42 -16.02 15.22
N THR A 64 -24.87 -17.09 14.62
CA THR A 64 -25.72 -18.19 14.12
C THR A 64 -25.08 -19.55 14.33
N ARG A 65 -24.99 -20.00 15.59
CA ARG A 65 -25.03 -21.44 15.89
C ARG A 65 -26.46 -21.78 16.26
N THR A 66 -27.17 -22.33 15.28
CA THR A 66 -28.49 -22.93 15.46
C THR A 66 -28.41 -24.01 16.53
N ASP A 67 -29.22 -23.89 17.59
CA ASP A 67 -29.52 -24.99 18.49
C ASP A 67 -30.09 -26.15 17.67
N GLN A 68 -29.44 -27.32 17.74
CA GLN A 68 -30.02 -28.58 17.30
C GLN A 68 -30.62 -29.27 18.52
N SER A 69 -31.95 -29.28 18.56
CA SER A 69 -32.80 -30.12 19.43
C SER A 69 -32.85 -31.56 18.94
#